data_AF-A0A6N9P4Y6-F1
#
_entry.id   AF-A0A6N9P4Y6-F1
#
_cell.length_a   1.000
_cell.length_b   1.000
_cell.length_c   1.000
_cell.angle_alpha   90.00
_cell.angle_beta   90.00
_cell.angle_gamma   90.00
#
_symmetry.space_group_name_H-M   'P 1'
#
loop_
_entity.id
_entity.type
_entity.pdbx_description
1 polymer ?
#
loop_
_entity_poly.entity_id
_entity_poly.type
_entity_poly.pdbx_seq_one_letter_code
_entity_poly.pdbx_strand_id
1 'polypeptide(L)'
;MDLKILLSWLALNAGLLAAIVLIIVGWKRTRALTGPELAKKLDKVTDADPQKPDFTLGEIAFLLRETGRPPEERLLAAVFTFWQAGGLIRCEMAPKKRLSGYGDDMQPTLSFPGFEASLPGAEGALFTLLLDAVDSSTLQASESYDWARANAARLRDCLLRYEAEGRAKLRAEGAIRTETQKQLFGTTGREQLVYTPRGLRRAQALRRWENHLRTAPEDAPEQAVLFGYAAPPPPLSMLCERAVQGYRAGLAMR
;
A
#
# COMPACT_ATOMS: atom_id res chain seq x y z
N MET A 1 64.80 -15.56 3.50
CA MET A 1 63.79 -14.87 4.33
C MET A 1 63.20 -15.90 5.27
N ASP A 2 63.24 -15.66 6.57
CA ASP A 2 62.95 -16.68 7.59
C ASP A 2 61.45 -17.04 7.59
N LEU A 3 61.10 -18.33 7.57
CA LEU A 3 59.71 -18.83 7.44
C LEU A 3 58.79 -18.26 8.54
N LYS A 4 59.36 -18.03 9.73
CA LYS A 4 58.66 -17.43 10.87
C LYS A 4 58.24 -15.98 10.61
N ILE A 5 59.06 -15.21 9.88
CA ILE A 5 58.77 -13.83 9.53
C ILE A 5 57.64 -13.79 8.50
N LEU A 6 57.67 -14.71 7.54
CA LEU A 6 56.64 -14.85 6.50
C LEU A 6 55.27 -15.25 7.10
N LEU A 7 55.26 -16.23 8.01
CA LEU A 7 54.04 -16.65 8.73
C LEU A 7 53.49 -15.55 9.64
N SER A 8 54.36 -14.80 10.33
CA SER A 8 53.94 -13.67 11.18
C SER A 8 53.30 -12.54 10.37
N TRP A 9 53.88 -12.21 9.20
CA TRP A 9 53.31 -11.23 8.27
C TRP A 9 51.94 -11.68 7.73
N LEU A 10 51.80 -12.96 7.40
CA LEU A 10 50.54 -13.52 6.90
C LEU A 10 49.44 -13.47 7.98
N ALA A 11 49.77 -13.85 9.21
CA ALA A 11 48.85 -13.80 10.35
C ALA A 11 48.40 -12.37 10.67
N LEU A 12 49.33 -11.40 10.59
CA LEU A 12 49.03 -9.99 10.82
C LEU A 12 48.07 -9.44 9.76
N ASN A 13 48.31 -9.72 8.48
CA ASN A 13 47.41 -9.33 7.39
C ASN A 13 46.04 -9.98 7.51
N ALA A 14 45.96 -11.27 7.86
CA ALA A 14 44.69 -11.96 8.07
C ALA A 14 43.90 -11.36 9.23
N GLY A 15 44.57 -11.03 10.35
CA GLY A 15 43.96 -10.36 11.49
C GLY A 15 43.43 -8.96 11.14
N LEU A 16 44.21 -8.19 10.38
CA LEU A 16 43.82 -6.85 9.93
C LEU A 16 42.60 -6.90 8.99
N LEU A 17 42.57 -7.89 8.08
CA LEU A 17 41.46 -8.10 7.17
C LEU A 17 40.19 -8.52 7.92
N ALA A 18 40.31 -9.39 8.93
CA ALA A 18 39.21 -9.76 9.81
C ALA A 18 38.65 -8.54 10.59
N ALA A 19 39.54 -7.67 11.11
CA ALA A 19 39.13 -6.44 11.78
C ALA A 19 38.40 -5.48 10.83
N ILE A 20 38.91 -5.28 9.61
CA ILE A 20 38.24 -4.47 8.59
C ILE A 20 36.86 -5.03 8.26
N VAL A 21 36.73 -6.35 8.09
CA VAL A 21 35.44 -7.02 7.83
C VAL A 21 34.48 -6.80 9.00
N LEU A 22 34.92 -6.95 10.25
CA LEU A 22 34.10 -6.70 11.43
C LEU A 22 33.63 -5.25 11.52
N ILE A 23 34.50 -4.28 11.23
CA ILE A 23 34.13 -2.85 11.18
C ILE A 23 33.10 -2.60 10.09
N ILE A 24 33.29 -3.15 8.89
CA ILE A 24 32.34 -2.99 7.77
C ILE A 24 30.99 -3.63 8.11
N VAL A 25 30.98 -4.83 8.70
CA VAL A 25 29.75 -5.53 9.11
C VAL A 25 29.04 -4.77 10.22
N GLY A 26 29.78 -4.30 11.23
CA GLY A 26 29.25 -3.47 12.32
C GLY A 26 28.65 -2.18 11.78
N TRP A 27 29.37 -1.47 10.91
CA TRP A 27 28.91 -0.23 10.29
C TRP A 27 27.67 -0.43 9.41
N LYS A 28 27.63 -1.51 8.61
CA LYS A 28 26.44 -1.86 7.82
C LYS A 28 25.23 -2.18 8.69
N ARG A 29 25.41 -2.75 9.88
CA ARG A 29 24.32 -3.00 10.85
C ARG A 29 23.79 -1.71 11.48
N THR A 30 24.61 -0.66 11.55
CA THR A 30 24.22 0.65 12.08
C THR A 30 23.60 1.59 11.04
N ARG A 31 23.59 1.22 9.75
CA ARG A 31 22.94 2.05 8.72
C ARG A 31 21.42 2.06 8.92
N ALA A 32 20.85 3.26 8.80
CA ALA A 32 19.42 3.47 8.84
C ALA A 32 18.74 2.71 7.69
N LEU A 33 17.88 1.75 8.05
CA LEU A 33 17.08 1.02 7.08
C LEU A 33 15.97 1.92 6.54
N THR A 34 16.22 2.57 5.42
CA THR A 34 15.28 3.49 4.74
C THR A 34 14.37 2.73 3.76
N GLY A 35 13.34 3.38 3.19
CA GLY A 35 12.46 2.76 2.18
C GLY A 35 13.19 2.07 1.02
N PRO A 36 14.16 2.73 0.34
CA PRO A 36 14.94 2.09 -0.73
C PRO A 36 15.81 0.92 -0.26
N GLU A 37 16.37 1.00 0.95
CA GLU A 37 17.13 -0.12 1.52
C GLU A 37 16.21 -1.28 1.93
N LEU A 38 15.01 -0.98 2.42
CA LEU A 38 13.98 -1.95 2.72
C LEU A 38 13.58 -2.69 1.44
N ALA A 39 13.29 -1.97 0.35
CA ALA A 39 12.95 -2.57 -0.95
C ALA A 39 13.99 -3.59 -1.41
N LYS A 40 15.29 -3.21 -1.39
CA LYS A 40 16.40 -4.12 -1.73
C LYS A 40 16.48 -5.36 -0.85
N LYS A 41 16.06 -5.28 0.43
CA LYS A 41 16.00 -6.45 1.31
C LYS A 41 14.80 -7.33 1.00
N LEU A 42 13.65 -6.74 0.67
CA LEU A 42 12.43 -7.45 0.32
C LEU A 42 12.54 -8.15 -1.05
N ASP A 43 13.31 -7.60 -1.98
CA ASP A 43 13.59 -8.25 -3.28
C ASP A 43 14.27 -9.63 -3.13
N LYS A 44 14.95 -9.87 -2.01
CA LYS A 44 15.60 -11.15 -1.70
C LYS A 44 14.66 -12.18 -1.06
N VAL A 45 13.44 -11.78 -0.72
CA VAL A 45 12.43 -12.65 -0.09
C VAL A 45 11.60 -13.27 -1.21
N THR A 46 11.90 -14.53 -1.53
CA THR A 46 11.28 -15.30 -2.60
C THR A 46 10.33 -16.38 -2.08
N ASP A 47 10.40 -16.68 -0.80
CA ASP A 47 9.49 -17.60 -0.12
C ASP A 47 8.07 -17.04 -0.05
N ALA A 48 7.09 -17.93 -0.12
CA ALA A 48 5.68 -17.64 0.09
C ALA A 48 5.24 -18.19 1.45
N ASP A 49 4.32 -17.50 2.11
CA ASP A 49 3.75 -17.90 3.39
C ASP A 49 2.23 -17.67 3.34
N PRO A 50 1.40 -18.72 3.48
CA PRO A 50 -0.05 -18.60 3.45
C PRO A 50 -0.62 -17.98 4.74
N GLN A 51 0.20 -17.73 5.76
CA GLN A 51 -0.27 -17.08 6.96
C GLN A 51 -0.53 -15.58 6.71
N LYS A 52 -1.80 -15.18 6.62
CA LYS A 52 -2.21 -13.76 6.49
C LYS A 52 -1.65 -12.94 7.65
N PRO A 53 -0.76 -11.96 7.40
CA PRO A 53 -0.23 -11.11 8.44
C PRO A 53 -1.25 -10.03 8.81
N ASP A 54 -1.25 -9.60 10.07
CA ASP A 54 -2.14 -8.55 10.58
C ASP A 54 -1.72 -7.16 10.06
N PHE A 55 -2.20 -6.82 8.87
CA PHE A 55 -2.02 -5.53 8.22
C PHE A 55 -3.36 -4.96 7.75
N THR A 56 -3.57 -3.67 8.01
CA THR A 56 -4.62 -2.90 7.37
C THR A 56 -4.23 -2.50 5.94
N LEU A 57 -5.21 -2.21 5.08
CA LEU A 57 -4.96 -1.72 3.71
C LEU A 57 -4.10 -0.45 3.70
N GLY A 58 -4.28 0.45 4.67
CA GLY A 58 -3.47 1.66 4.81
C GLY A 58 -1.99 1.38 5.11
N GLU A 59 -1.70 0.40 5.96
CA GLU A 59 -0.32 -0.02 6.23
C GLU A 59 0.34 -0.64 5.00
N ILE A 60 -0.39 -1.49 4.28
CA ILE A 60 0.09 -2.11 3.03
C ILE A 60 0.36 -1.01 2.00
N ALA A 61 -0.59 -0.08 1.82
CA ALA A 61 -0.45 1.01 0.86
C ALA A 61 0.76 1.90 1.17
N PHE A 62 0.94 2.28 2.44
CA PHE A 62 2.12 3.02 2.87
C PHE A 62 3.43 2.29 2.54
N LEU A 63 3.53 0.99 2.85
CA LEU A 63 4.73 0.19 2.56
C LEU A 63 4.98 0.02 1.05
N LEU A 64 3.92 -0.13 0.25
CA LEU A 64 4.02 -0.20 -1.20
C LEU A 64 4.59 1.12 -1.76
N ARG A 65 4.08 2.28 -1.31
CA ARG A 65 4.62 3.59 -1.71
C ARG A 65 6.09 3.76 -1.33
N GLU A 66 6.45 3.44 -0.09
CA GLU A 66 7.84 3.56 0.41
C GLU A 66 8.82 2.62 -0.32
N THR A 67 8.31 1.53 -0.90
CA THR A 67 9.09 0.58 -1.72
C THR A 67 9.00 0.86 -3.23
N GLY A 68 8.47 2.02 -3.63
CA GLY A 68 8.46 2.47 -5.03
C GLY A 68 7.29 1.95 -5.87
N ARG A 69 6.25 1.41 -5.24
CA ARG A 69 5.06 0.82 -5.89
C ARG A 69 3.81 1.62 -5.48
N PRO A 70 3.58 2.84 -5.98
CA PRO A 70 2.46 3.68 -5.52
C PRO A 70 1.13 2.96 -5.76
N PRO A 71 0.31 2.76 -4.71
CA PRO A 71 -0.90 1.94 -4.79
C PRO A 71 -2.18 2.75 -5.00
N GLU A 72 -2.10 4.08 -5.08
CA GLU A 72 -3.21 5.03 -4.93
C GLU A 72 -4.51 4.61 -5.65
N GLU A 73 -4.43 4.28 -6.93
CA GLU A 73 -5.60 3.86 -7.72
C GLU A 73 -6.10 2.46 -7.37
N ARG A 74 -5.17 1.55 -7.03
CA ARG A 74 -5.48 0.19 -6.59
C ARG A 74 -6.05 0.18 -5.18
N LEU A 75 -5.71 1.17 -4.35
CA LEU A 75 -6.23 1.33 -3.00
C LEU A 75 -7.73 1.59 -3.01
N LEU A 76 -8.22 2.44 -3.92
CA LEU A 76 -9.66 2.67 -4.07
C LEU A 76 -10.41 1.36 -4.40
N ALA A 77 -9.93 0.62 -5.40
CA ALA A 77 -10.52 -0.65 -5.80
C ALA A 77 -10.43 -1.74 -4.71
N ALA A 78 -9.32 -1.77 -3.97
CA ALA A 78 -9.13 -2.68 -2.84
C ALA A 78 -10.10 -2.37 -1.69
N VAL A 79 -10.30 -1.09 -1.37
CA VAL A 79 -11.26 -0.66 -0.35
C VAL A 79 -12.68 -1.05 -0.76
N PHE A 80 -13.09 -0.83 -2.01
CA PHE A 80 -14.42 -1.27 -2.47
C PHE A 80 -14.57 -2.79 -2.40
N THR A 81 -13.53 -3.54 -2.74
CA THR A 81 -13.53 -5.01 -2.63
C THR A 81 -13.70 -5.45 -1.18
N PHE A 82 -12.98 -4.80 -0.25
CA PHE A 82 -13.09 -5.03 1.19
C PHE A 82 -14.49 -4.72 1.72
N TRP A 83 -15.06 -3.58 1.33
CA TRP A 83 -16.42 -3.18 1.71
C TRP A 83 -17.50 -4.13 1.17
N GLN A 84 -17.32 -4.65 -0.05
CA GLN A 84 -18.25 -5.62 -0.62
C GLN A 84 -18.20 -6.94 0.17
N ALA A 85 -17.01 -7.41 0.50
CA ALA A 85 -16.84 -8.62 1.32
C ALA A 85 -17.41 -8.44 2.74
N GLY A 86 -17.29 -7.23 3.31
CA GLY A 86 -17.87 -6.86 4.61
C GLY A 86 -19.36 -6.51 4.59
N GLY A 87 -20.02 -6.52 3.42
CA GLY A 87 -21.44 -6.21 3.29
C GLY A 87 -21.81 -4.73 3.45
N LEU A 88 -20.83 -3.81 3.44
CA LEU A 88 -21.07 -2.36 3.50
C LEU A 88 -21.65 -1.82 2.18
N ILE A 89 -21.18 -2.39 1.07
CA ILE A 89 -21.67 -2.10 -0.28
C ILE A 89 -22.09 -3.41 -0.96
N ARG A 90 -22.99 -3.30 -1.94
CA ARG A 90 -23.37 -4.41 -2.82
C ARG A 90 -23.38 -3.92 -4.26
N CYS A 91 -22.67 -4.63 -5.14
CA CYS A 91 -22.60 -4.30 -6.56
C CYS A 91 -23.30 -5.37 -7.41
N GLU A 92 -24.29 -4.96 -8.20
CA GLU A 92 -25.06 -5.85 -9.07
C GLU A 92 -25.28 -5.22 -10.45
N MET A 93 -25.60 -6.04 -11.45
CA MET A 93 -26.07 -5.53 -12.73
C MET A 93 -27.52 -5.08 -12.57
N ALA A 94 -27.81 -3.82 -12.86
CA ALA A 94 -29.17 -3.26 -12.81
C ALA A 94 -29.49 -2.44 -14.05
N PRO A 95 -30.77 -2.24 -14.39
CA PRO A 95 -31.17 -1.41 -15.52
C PRO A 95 -30.63 0.02 -15.41
N LYS A 96 -30.27 0.63 -16.53
CA LYS A 96 -29.86 2.04 -16.57
C LYS A 96 -30.98 2.95 -16.05
N LYS A 97 -30.64 3.89 -15.15
CA LYS A 97 -31.57 4.94 -14.66
C LYS A 97 -32.02 5.90 -15.77
N ARG A 98 -31.19 6.10 -16.80
CA ARG A 98 -31.50 6.97 -17.95
C ARG A 98 -31.59 6.12 -19.22
N LEU A 99 -32.73 6.18 -19.90
CA LEU A 99 -33.03 5.47 -21.15
C LEU A 99 -32.29 6.03 -22.38
N SER A 100 -31.64 7.20 -22.28
CA SER A 100 -31.19 7.98 -23.45
C SER A 100 -29.71 7.81 -23.84
N GLY A 101 -29.17 6.59 -23.84
CA GLY A 101 -27.75 6.38 -24.19
C GLY A 101 -27.45 5.06 -24.88
N TYR A 102 -26.56 5.10 -25.88
CA TYR A 102 -25.98 3.92 -26.54
C TYR A 102 -25.25 2.99 -25.55
N GLY A 103 -25.37 1.67 -25.73
CA GLY A 103 -24.71 0.60 -24.95
C GLY A 103 -25.69 -0.27 -24.14
N ASP A 104 -25.20 -1.30 -23.47
CA ASP A 104 -25.99 -2.35 -22.80
C ASP A 104 -27.10 -1.82 -21.87
N ASP A 105 -28.27 -2.46 -21.86
CA ASP A 105 -29.43 -2.05 -21.04
C ASP A 105 -29.19 -2.18 -19.52
N MET A 106 -28.22 -3.02 -19.15
CA MET A 106 -27.81 -3.30 -17.78
C MET A 106 -26.43 -2.70 -17.53
N GLN A 107 -26.24 -2.08 -16.36
CA GLN A 107 -24.93 -1.59 -15.93
C GLN A 107 -24.65 -1.90 -14.45
N PRO A 108 -23.36 -2.01 -14.07
CA PRO A 108 -22.97 -2.18 -12.68
C PRO A 108 -23.53 -1.03 -11.84
N THR A 109 -24.19 -1.40 -10.75
CA THR A 109 -24.84 -0.48 -9.84
C THR A 109 -24.45 -0.85 -8.42
N LEU A 110 -23.81 0.09 -7.73
CA LEU A 110 -23.56 0.03 -6.30
C LEU A 110 -24.82 0.39 -5.53
N SER A 111 -25.05 -0.33 -4.44
CA SER A 111 -26.05 -0.02 -3.41
C SER A 111 -25.36 -0.07 -2.04
N PHE A 112 -25.94 0.63 -1.07
CA PHE A 112 -25.35 0.87 0.25
C PHE A 112 -26.22 0.28 1.37
N PRO A 113 -26.28 -1.05 1.51
CA PRO A 113 -27.02 -1.66 2.62
C PRO A 113 -26.46 -1.25 3.99
N GLY A 114 -25.16 -0.92 4.06
CA GLY A 114 -24.50 -0.41 5.26
C GLY A 114 -24.51 1.11 5.41
N PHE A 115 -25.51 1.83 4.89
CA PHE A 115 -25.53 3.30 4.94
C PHE A 115 -25.50 3.89 6.36
N GLU A 116 -25.96 3.14 7.37
CA GLU A 116 -25.92 3.54 8.78
C GLU A 116 -24.58 3.22 9.46
N ALA A 117 -23.63 2.59 8.76
CA ALA A 117 -22.36 2.18 9.33
C ALA A 117 -21.53 3.40 9.75
N SER A 118 -21.18 3.45 11.03
CA SER A 118 -20.21 4.43 11.55
C SER A 118 -18.79 3.86 11.41
N LEU A 119 -18.13 4.23 10.31
CA LEU A 119 -16.74 3.85 10.07
C LEU A 119 -15.80 4.95 10.59
N PRO A 120 -14.72 4.61 11.31
CA PRO A 120 -13.77 5.59 11.83
C PRO A 120 -12.77 6.06 10.76
N GLY A 121 -12.12 7.19 11.04
CA GLY A 121 -10.91 7.62 10.33
C GLY A 121 -11.07 7.88 8.83
N ALA A 122 -10.02 7.57 8.07
CA ALA A 122 -9.96 7.76 6.63
C ALA A 122 -10.97 6.90 5.87
N GLU A 123 -11.29 5.72 6.41
CA GLU A 123 -12.30 4.81 5.88
C GLU A 123 -13.70 5.42 5.95
N GLY A 124 -14.06 5.97 7.11
CA GLY A 124 -15.31 6.74 7.25
C GLY A 124 -15.37 7.93 6.30
N ALA A 125 -14.29 8.71 6.21
CA ALA A 125 -14.25 9.86 5.31
C ALA A 125 -14.47 9.48 3.84
N LEU A 126 -13.87 8.39 3.37
CA LEU A 126 -14.06 7.89 2.01
C LEU A 126 -15.48 7.34 1.81
N PHE A 127 -16.02 6.63 2.79
CA PHE A 127 -17.38 6.08 2.73
C PHE A 127 -18.43 7.19 2.70
N THR A 128 -18.29 8.22 3.55
CA THR A 128 -19.16 9.41 3.52
C THR A 128 -19.06 10.15 2.18
N LEU A 129 -17.85 10.33 1.63
CA LEU A 129 -17.67 10.95 0.31
C LEU A 129 -18.38 10.16 -0.80
N LEU A 130 -18.42 8.84 -0.68
CA LEU A 130 -19.15 7.98 -1.60
C LEU A 130 -20.67 8.06 -1.37
N LEU A 131 -21.15 8.14 -0.13
CA LEU A 131 -22.58 8.34 0.19
C LEU A 131 -23.12 9.69 -0.29
N ASP A 132 -22.29 10.75 -0.27
CA ASP A 132 -22.63 12.06 -0.85
C ASP A 132 -22.90 11.97 -2.37
N ALA A 133 -22.43 10.92 -3.05
CA ALA A 133 -22.62 10.72 -4.48
C ALA A 133 -24.04 10.24 -4.85
N VAL A 134 -24.84 9.86 -3.87
CA VAL A 134 -25.93 8.91 -4.07
C VAL A 134 -27.29 9.54 -3.79
N ASP A 135 -27.84 10.28 -4.75
CA ASP A 135 -29.17 10.90 -4.64
C ASP A 135 -30.32 9.87 -4.54
N SER A 136 -30.08 8.62 -4.92
CA SER A 136 -31.10 7.58 -5.13
C SER A 136 -30.70 6.21 -4.54
N SER A 137 -29.95 6.23 -3.42
CA SER A 137 -29.41 5.05 -2.69
C SER A 137 -28.55 4.07 -3.51
N THR A 138 -28.33 4.36 -4.79
CA THR A 138 -27.51 3.60 -5.72
C THR A 138 -26.61 4.48 -6.58
N LEU A 139 -25.42 4.00 -6.94
CA LEU A 139 -24.46 4.67 -7.84
C LEU A 139 -24.16 3.76 -9.04
N GLN A 140 -24.49 4.19 -10.25
CA GLN A 140 -24.24 3.40 -11.47
C GLN A 140 -22.84 3.65 -12.05
N ALA A 141 -22.32 2.72 -12.84
CA ALA A 141 -20.97 2.81 -13.41
C ALA A 141 -20.74 4.08 -14.25
N SER A 142 -21.76 4.57 -14.97
CA SER A 142 -21.72 5.84 -15.69
C SER A 142 -21.62 7.05 -14.75
N GLU A 143 -22.37 7.04 -13.65
CA GLU A 143 -22.34 8.09 -12.60
C GLU A 143 -21.01 8.07 -11.82
N SER A 144 -20.43 6.89 -11.63
CA SER A 144 -19.16 6.67 -10.92
C SER A 144 -17.99 7.42 -11.56
N TYR A 145 -17.93 7.48 -12.89
CA TYR A 145 -16.90 8.25 -13.60
C TYR A 145 -17.01 9.75 -13.29
N ASP A 146 -18.21 10.33 -13.47
CA ASP A 146 -18.43 11.76 -13.27
C ASP A 146 -18.24 12.17 -11.80
N TRP A 147 -18.72 11.35 -10.87
CA TRP A 147 -18.49 11.54 -9.44
C TRP A 147 -17.00 11.55 -9.09
N ALA A 148 -16.26 10.54 -9.54
CA ALA A 148 -14.83 10.42 -9.24
C ALA A 148 -14.02 11.57 -9.85
N ARG A 149 -14.40 12.01 -11.06
CA ARG A 149 -13.80 13.18 -11.71
C ARG A 149 -14.06 14.46 -10.94
N ALA A 150 -15.30 14.70 -10.51
CA ALA A 150 -15.66 15.90 -9.75
C ALA A 150 -14.99 15.94 -8.37
N ASN A 151 -14.80 14.78 -7.75
CA ASN A 151 -14.25 14.65 -6.39
C ASN A 151 -12.77 14.26 -6.34
N ALA A 152 -12.04 14.29 -7.46
CA ALA A 152 -10.67 13.74 -7.55
C ALA A 152 -9.72 14.25 -6.45
N ALA A 153 -9.71 15.54 -6.12
CA ALA A 153 -8.86 16.04 -5.04
C ALA A 153 -9.27 15.54 -3.65
N ARG A 154 -10.58 15.49 -3.37
CA ARG A 154 -11.11 14.95 -2.09
C ARG A 154 -10.81 13.46 -1.97
N LEU A 155 -10.93 12.71 -3.07
CA LEU A 155 -10.55 11.29 -3.13
C LEU A 155 -9.07 11.11 -2.83
N ARG A 156 -8.20 11.90 -3.47
CA ARG A 156 -6.76 11.88 -3.21
C ARG A 156 -6.46 12.12 -1.73
N ASP A 157 -7.08 13.14 -1.13
CA ASP A 157 -6.88 13.46 0.29
C ASP A 157 -7.36 12.33 1.21
N CYS A 158 -8.41 11.59 0.84
CA CYS A 158 -8.86 10.41 1.59
C CYS A 158 -7.86 9.26 1.47
N LEU A 159 -7.37 8.96 0.26
CA LEU A 159 -6.39 7.89 0.01
C LEU A 159 -5.05 8.19 0.71
N LEU A 160 -4.60 9.45 0.68
CA LEU A 160 -3.42 9.88 1.43
C LEU A 160 -3.61 9.77 2.94
N ARG A 161 -4.82 10.04 3.45
CA ARG A 161 -5.15 9.83 4.88
C ARG A 161 -5.13 8.36 5.26
N TYR A 162 -5.64 7.45 4.41
CA TYR A 162 -5.53 6.00 4.60
C TYR A 162 -4.07 5.57 4.81
N GLU A 163 -3.17 6.04 3.95
CA GLU A 163 -1.74 5.75 4.09
C GLU A 163 -1.12 6.39 5.35
N ALA A 164 -1.56 7.59 5.72
CA ALA A 164 -1.08 8.29 6.91
C ALA A 164 -1.49 7.57 8.20
N GLU A 165 -2.71 7.04 8.27
CA GLU A 165 -3.19 6.21 9.39
C GLU A 165 -2.41 4.89 9.48
N GLY A 166 -2.16 4.25 8.33
CA GLY A 166 -1.29 3.06 8.28
C GLY A 166 0.12 3.35 8.78
N ARG A 167 0.72 4.48 8.36
CA ARG A 167 2.00 4.96 8.87
C ARG A 167 1.95 5.20 10.39
N ALA A 168 0.90 5.85 10.90
CA ALA A 168 0.75 6.12 12.31
C ALA A 168 0.69 4.82 13.14
N LYS A 169 -0.05 3.81 12.66
CA LYS A 169 -0.12 2.48 13.29
C LYS A 169 1.25 1.78 13.31
N LEU A 170 1.96 1.74 12.18
CA LEU A 170 3.32 1.19 12.13
C LEU A 170 4.29 1.92 13.07
N ARG A 171 4.13 3.23 13.25
CA ARG A 171 4.93 4.01 14.20
C ARG A 171 4.58 3.65 15.64
N ALA A 172 3.29 3.58 15.98
CA ALA A 172 2.82 3.23 17.32
C ALA A 172 3.31 1.85 17.77
N GLU A 173 3.42 0.90 16.84
CA GLU A 173 3.95 -0.44 17.10
C GLU A 173 5.50 -0.49 17.16
N GLY A 174 6.18 0.61 16.89
CA GLY A 174 7.63 0.69 16.83
C GLY A 174 8.23 -0.02 15.60
N ALA A 175 7.46 -0.23 14.53
CA ALA A 175 7.96 -0.76 13.27
C ALA A 175 8.78 0.29 12.50
N ILE A 176 8.42 1.57 12.66
CA ILE A 176 9.10 2.71 12.04
C ILE A 176 9.39 3.80 13.07
N ARG A 177 10.46 4.57 12.85
CA ARG A 177 10.82 5.76 13.61
C ARG A 177 11.26 6.89 12.69
N THR A 178 11.11 8.13 13.13
CA THR A 178 11.74 9.27 12.45
C THR A 178 13.08 9.53 13.10
N GLU A 179 14.13 9.61 12.30
CA GLU A 179 15.46 10.05 12.72
C GLU A 179 15.76 11.40 12.05
N THR A 180 16.31 12.34 12.82
CA THR A 180 16.83 13.60 12.27
C THR A 180 18.28 13.37 11.87
N GLN A 181 18.54 13.30 10.56
CA GLN A 181 19.91 13.19 10.08
C GLN A 181 20.60 14.55 10.24
N LYS A 182 21.55 14.65 11.18
CA LYS A 182 22.42 15.83 11.29
C LYS A 182 23.34 15.87 10.07
N GLN A 183 23.21 16.89 9.22
CA GLN A 183 24.21 17.16 8.19
C GLN A 183 25.47 17.72 8.85
N LEU A 184 26.64 17.29 8.37
CA LEU A 184 27.96 17.63 8.92
C LEU A 184 28.34 19.13 8.82
N PHE A 185 27.49 19.97 8.22
CA PHE A 185 27.74 21.41 8.05
C PHE A 185 26.47 22.26 8.26
N GLY A 186 26.03 22.36 9.51
CA GLY A 186 25.31 23.55 10.03
C GLY A 186 23.88 23.83 9.56
N THR A 187 23.32 23.12 8.59
CA THR A 187 21.92 23.33 8.17
C THR A 187 20.98 22.26 8.71
N THR A 188 19.76 22.69 9.06
CA THR A 188 18.63 21.90 9.60
C THR A 188 18.62 20.46 9.12
N GLY A 189 18.71 19.52 10.07
CA GLY A 189 18.75 18.10 9.78
C GLY A 189 17.49 17.62 9.04
N ARG A 190 17.66 16.78 8.03
CA ARG A 190 16.55 16.21 7.29
C ARG A 190 15.91 15.10 8.12
N GLU A 191 14.60 15.20 8.35
CA GLU A 191 13.84 14.09 8.92
C GLU A 191 13.81 12.93 7.91
N GLN A 192 14.21 11.76 8.39
CA GLN A 192 14.23 10.53 7.61
C GLN A 192 13.45 9.44 8.34
N LEU A 193 12.63 8.71 7.59
CA LEU A 193 11.91 7.56 8.10
C LEU A 193 12.82 6.33 8.08
N VAL A 194 12.91 5.64 9.21
CA VAL A 194 13.78 4.49 9.42
C VAL A 194 12.98 3.31 9.95
N TYR A 195 13.15 2.16 9.32
CA TYR A 195 12.53 0.90 9.72
C TYR A 195 13.37 0.23 10.80
N THR A 196 12.71 -0.19 11.87
CA THR A 196 13.36 -0.95 12.95
C THR A 196 13.53 -2.43 12.54
N PRO A 197 14.28 -3.24 13.29
CA PRO A 197 14.29 -4.69 13.07
C PRO A 197 12.90 -5.33 13.15
N ARG A 198 11.98 -4.76 13.94
CA ARG A 198 10.57 -5.16 13.96
C ARG A 198 9.88 -4.80 12.65
N GLY A 199 10.09 -3.58 12.13
CA GLY A 199 9.55 -3.16 10.84
C GLY A 199 10.03 -4.00 9.68
N LEU A 200 11.32 -4.37 9.66
CA LEU A 200 11.85 -5.29 8.66
C LEU A 200 11.15 -6.66 8.70
N ARG A 201 11.02 -7.27 9.89
CA ARG A 201 10.34 -8.56 10.03
C ARG A 201 8.87 -8.50 9.56
N ARG A 202 8.15 -7.44 9.93
CA ARG A 202 6.76 -7.20 9.48
C ARG A 202 6.69 -7.07 7.96
N ALA A 203 7.56 -6.27 7.36
CA ALA A 203 7.59 -6.09 5.90
C ALA A 203 7.98 -7.38 5.16
N GLN A 204 8.85 -8.20 5.74
CA GLN A 204 9.18 -9.53 5.18
C GLN A 204 7.99 -10.49 5.25
N ALA A 205 7.24 -10.51 6.36
CA ALA A 205 6.00 -11.29 6.46
C ALA A 205 4.98 -10.85 5.41
N LEU A 206 4.79 -9.52 5.24
CA LEU A 206 3.93 -8.99 4.18
C LEU A 206 4.40 -9.39 2.79
N ARG A 207 5.72 -9.43 2.55
CA ARG A 207 6.29 -9.85 1.26
C ARG A 207 6.07 -11.35 0.97
N ARG A 208 6.18 -12.21 1.98
CA ARG A 208 5.88 -13.64 1.82
C ARG A 208 4.41 -13.89 1.53
N TRP A 209 3.54 -13.16 2.22
CA TRP A 209 2.11 -13.15 1.96
C TRP A 209 1.79 -12.62 0.56
N GLU A 210 2.46 -11.55 0.13
CA GLU A 210 2.37 -11.03 -1.24
C GLU A 210 2.74 -12.10 -2.29
N ASN A 211 3.81 -12.87 -2.03
CA ASN A 211 4.22 -13.98 -2.90
C ASN A 211 3.18 -15.11 -2.94
N HIS A 212 2.53 -15.42 -1.81
CA HIS A 212 1.43 -16.38 -1.72
C HIS A 212 0.19 -15.93 -2.54
N LEU A 213 -0.24 -14.67 -2.35
CA LEU A 213 -1.39 -14.10 -3.07
C LEU A 213 -1.19 -14.01 -4.59
N ARG A 214 0.06 -14.08 -5.07
CA ARG A 214 0.32 -14.18 -6.51
C ARG A 214 -0.19 -15.49 -7.10
N THR A 215 -0.20 -16.57 -6.32
CA THR A 215 -0.68 -17.90 -6.74
C THR A 215 -2.08 -18.23 -6.24
N ALA A 216 -2.52 -17.61 -5.14
CA ALA A 216 -3.85 -17.80 -4.54
C ALA A 216 -4.51 -16.43 -4.22
N PRO A 217 -4.84 -15.62 -5.25
CA PRO A 217 -5.43 -14.29 -5.04
C PRO A 217 -6.78 -14.31 -4.31
N GLU A 218 -7.51 -15.41 -4.36
CA GLU A 218 -8.82 -15.62 -3.73
C GLU A 218 -8.78 -15.63 -2.20
N ASP A 219 -7.62 -15.89 -1.58
CA ASP A 219 -7.49 -15.97 -0.11
C ASP A 219 -7.63 -14.60 0.58
N ALA A 220 -7.36 -13.52 -0.13
CA ALA A 220 -7.64 -12.15 0.30
C ALA A 220 -7.81 -11.23 -0.93
N PRO A 221 -8.99 -11.24 -1.57
CA PRO A 221 -9.23 -10.54 -2.83
C PRO A 221 -8.90 -9.04 -2.74
N GLU A 222 -9.20 -8.39 -1.61
CA GLU A 222 -8.91 -6.98 -1.38
C GLU A 222 -7.41 -6.66 -1.41
N GLN A 223 -6.59 -7.54 -0.82
CA GLN A 223 -5.14 -7.36 -0.80
C GLN A 223 -4.52 -7.76 -2.14
N ALA A 224 -5.04 -8.81 -2.79
CA ALA A 224 -4.63 -9.19 -4.13
C ALA A 224 -4.89 -8.07 -5.16
N VAL A 225 -6.04 -7.38 -5.06
CA VAL A 225 -6.34 -6.16 -5.84
C VAL A 225 -5.33 -5.04 -5.52
N LEU A 226 -5.05 -4.79 -4.24
CA LEU A 226 -4.09 -3.77 -3.83
C LEU A 226 -2.68 -4.04 -4.39
N PHE A 227 -2.24 -5.30 -4.36
CA PHE A 227 -0.96 -5.72 -4.94
C PHE A 227 -0.96 -5.74 -6.47
N GLY A 228 -2.14 -5.82 -7.11
CA GLY A 228 -2.32 -5.87 -8.55
C GLY A 228 -2.23 -7.27 -9.15
N TYR A 229 -2.49 -8.32 -8.35
CA TYR A 229 -2.54 -9.71 -8.81
C TYR A 229 -3.97 -10.17 -9.14
N ALA A 230 -4.98 -9.39 -8.74
CA ALA A 230 -6.38 -9.64 -9.03
C ALA A 230 -7.11 -8.36 -9.46
N ALA A 231 -8.23 -8.54 -10.15
CA ALA A 231 -9.23 -7.49 -10.33
C ALA A 231 -10.32 -7.63 -9.24
N PRO A 232 -11.05 -6.57 -8.91
CA PRO A 232 -12.25 -6.69 -8.08
C PRO A 232 -13.23 -7.70 -8.68
N PRO A 233 -14.06 -8.39 -7.87
CA PRO A 233 -15.03 -9.34 -8.39
C PRO A 233 -16.05 -8.66 -9.31
N PRO A 234 -16.45 -9.24 -10.45
CA PRO A 234 -17.52 -8.66 -11.26
C PRO A 234 -18.85 -8.70 -10.48
N PRO A 235 -19.72 -7.68 -10.65
CA PRO A 235 -19.62 -6.56 -11.57
C PRO A 235 -18.85 -5.34 -11.02
N LEU A 236 -18.28 -5.41 -9.82
CA LEU A 236 -17.58 -4.29 -9.16
C LEU A 236 -16.34 -3.83 -9.93
N SER A 237 -15.60 -4.73 -10.59
CA SER A 237 -14.44 -4.38 -11.42
C SER A 237 -14.72 -3.27 -12.42
N MET A 238 -15.82 -3.40 -13.17
CA MET A 238 -16.23 -2.42 -14.18
C MET A 238 -16.52 -1.05 -13.57
N LEU A 239 -17.13 -1.01 -12.38
CA LEU A 239 -17.41 0.24 -11.69
C LEU A 239 -16.14 0.88 -11.14
N CYS A 240 -15.24 0.08 -10.56
CA CYS A 240 -13.92 0.53 -10.10
C CYS A 240 -13.10 1.10 -11.26
N GLU A 241 -13.12 0.47 -12.43
CA GLU A 241 -12.46 0.98 -13.63
C GLU A 241 -12.98 2.37 -14.02
N ARG A 242 -14.29 2.58 -14.00
CA ARG A 242 -14.90 3.89 -14.28
C ARG A 242 -14.52 4.93 -13.24
N ALA A 243 -14.54 4.57 -11.95
CA ALA A 243 -14.11 5.45 -10.87
C ALA A 243 -12.64 5.88 -11.04
N VAL A 244 -11.75 4.94 -11.32
CA VAL A 244 -10.31 5.21 -11.54
C VAL A 244 -10.08 6.08 -12.78
N GLN A 245 -10.81 5.83 -13.88
CA GLN A 245 -10.75 6.67 -15.07
C GLN A 245 -11.19 8.12 -14.78
N GLY A 246 -12.30 8.28 -14.04
CA GLY A 246 -12.81 9.58 -13.63
C GLY A 246 -11.82 10.31 -12.73
N TYR A 247 -11.30 9.61 -11.72
CA TYR A 247 -10.27 10.10 -10.80
C TYR A 247 -9.05 10.67 -11.54
N ARG A 248 -8.46 9.89 -12.45
CA ARG A 248 -7.32 10.33 -13.28
C ARG A 248 -7.66 11.56 -14.10
N ALA A 249 -8.82 11.58 -14.75
CA ALA A 249 -9.26 12.72 -15.56
C ALA A 249 -9.44 13.99 -14.72
N GLY A 250 -9.97 13.86 -13.49
CA GLY A 250 -10.14 14.98 -12.57
C GLY A 250 -8.82 15.54 -12.03
N LEU A 251 -7.81 14.68 -11.81
CA LEU A 251 -6.47 15.13 -11.43
C LEU A 251 -5.73 15.82 -12.57
N ALA A 252 -5.90 15.37 -13.81
CA ALA A 252 -5.22 15.94 -14.98
C ALA A 252 -5.73 17.33 -15.41
N MET A 253 -6.90 17.75 -14.91
CA MET A 253 -7.50 19.07 -15.20
C MET A 253 -7.04 20.18 -14.25
N ARG A 254 -6.12 19.87 -13.34
CA ARG A 254 -5.54 20.80 -12.35
C ARG A 254 -4.04 20.93 -12.56
#